data_AF-A0A950HHQ6-F1
#
_entry.id   AF-A0A950HHQ6-F1
#
_cell.length_a   1.000
_cell.length_b   1.000
_cell.length_c   1.000
_cell.angle_alpha   90.00
_cell.angle_beta   90.00
_cell.angle_gamma   90.00
#
_symmetry.space_group_name_H-M   'P 1'
#
loop_
_entity.id
_entity.type
_entity.pdbx_description
1 polymer ?
#
loop_
_entity_poly.entity_id
_entity_poly.type
_entity_poly.pdbx_seq_one_letter_code
_entity_poly.pdbx_strand_id
1 'polypeptide(L)'
;MRDQAVALDDSDERHRRGQAPIRDIIDEHLRYITWDEVDGSPMRLTLQQYPDVALVVIDPRFGWGAPVITTNNVQVDMVVRLWRAGESLDAVAEEYGLIRDVAEAICCIAA
;
A
#
# COMPACT_ATOMS: atom_id res chain seq x y z
N MET A 1 -30.73 35.71 -44.11
CA MET A 1 -30.88 34.55 -43.19
C MET A 1 -29.48 34.10 -42.82
N ARG A 2 -29.19 34.00 -41.52
CA ARG A 2 -27.87 33.67 -40.96
C ARG A 2 -27.71 32.14 -40.98
N ASP A 3 -26.67 31.64 -41.65
CA ASP A 3 -26.17 30.28 -41.44
C ASP A 3 -25.02 30.34 -40.43
N GLN A 4 -25.28 29.81 -39.24
CA GLN A 4 -24.31 29.57 -38.19
C GLN A 4 -24.33 28.07 -37.92
N ALA A 5 -23.55 27.31 -38.68
CA ALA A 5 -23.27 25.91 -38.38
C ALA A 5 -22.11 25.86 -37.38
N VAL A 6 -22.53 25.68 -36.13
CA VAL A 6 -21.78 25.34 -34.92
C VAL A 6 -20.54 24.49 -35.22
N ALA A 7 -19.38 24.99 -34.81
CA ALA A 7 -18.16 24.20 -34.65
C ALA A 7 -18.46 23.08 -33.64
N LEU A 8 -18.65 21.86 -34.15
CA LEU A 8 -18.74 20.66 -33.33
C LEU A 8 -17.33 20.35 -32.83
N ASP A 9 -17.08 20.84 -31.62
CA ASP A 9 -16.56 20.05 -30.52
C ASP A 9 -15.14 19.47 -30.66
N ASP A 10 -14.17 20.38 -30.74
CA ASP A 10 -12.77 20.14 -30.41
C ASP A 10 -12.55 19.92 -28.88
N SER A 11 -13.62 19.88 -28.06
CA SER A 11 -13.50 19.73 -26.61
C SER A 11 -13.27 18.28 -26.20
N ASP A 12 -13.73 17.31 -27.00
CA ASP A 12 -13.57 15.88 -26.74
C ASP A 12 -12.10 15.40 -26.80
N GLU A 13 -11.26 16.08 -27.59
CA GLU A 13 -9.83 15.73 -27.72
C GLU A 13 -8.99 16.21 -26.53
N ARG A 14 -9.39 17.30 -25.85
CA ARG A 14 -8.68 17.83 -24.68
C ARG A 14 -8.98 17.06 -23.39
N HIS A 15 -10.18 16.49 -23.26
CA HIS A 15 -10.57 15.69 -22.08
C HIS A 15 -9.87 14.32 -22.00
N ARG A 16 -9.30 13.83 -23.11
CA ARG A 16 -8.71 12.48 -23.21
C ARG A 16 -7.23 12.42 -22.81
N ARG A 17 -6.53 13.56 -22.64
CA ARG A 17 -5.06 13.61 -22.49
C ARG A 17 -4.52 13.86 -21.07
N GLY A 18 -5.33 13.66 -20.04
CA GLY A 18 -4.88 13.81 -18.65
C GLY A 18 -5.65 12.99 -17.60
N GLN A 19 -6.75 12.33 -18.00
CA GLN A 19 -7.46 11.41 -17.13
C GLN A 19 -7.05 9.99 -17.52
N ALA A 20 -6.23 9.35 -16.69
CA ALA A 20 -6.21 7.89 -16.71
C ALA A 20 -7.66 7.45 -16.42
N PRO A 21 -8.28 6.60 -17.25
CA PRO A 21 -9.54 5.99 -16.92
C PRO A 21 -9.45 5.42 -15.50
N ILE A 22 -10.42 5.71 -14.63
CA ILE A 22 -10.43 5.24 -13.23
C ILE A 22 -10.12 3.73 -13.13
N ARG A 23 -10.51 2.97 -14.15
CA ARG A 23 -10.19 1.54 -14.31
C ARG A 23 -8.68 1.27 -14.27
N ASP A 24 -7.87 2.00 -15.02
CA ASP A 24 -6.42 1.75 -15.10
C ASP A 24 -5.75 1.97 -13.74
N ILE A 25 -6.19 3.00 -13.01
CA ILE A 25 -5.73 3.28 -11.64
C ILE A 25 -6.14 2.14 -10.69
N ILE A 26 -7.39 1.68 -10.77
CA ILE A 26 -7.86 0.58 -9.93
C ILE A 26 -7.09 -0.71 -10.24
N ASP A 27 -6.96 -1.06 -11.53
CA ASP A 27 -6.25 -2.26 -11.98
C ASP A 27 -4.79 -2.24 -11.49
N GLU A 28 -4.16 -1.07 -11.46
CA GLU A 28 -2.82 -0.91 -10.91
C GLU A 28 -2.73 -1.37 -9.44
N HIS A 29 -3.73 -1.02 -8.63
CA HIS A 29 -3.79 -1.32 -7.19
C HIS A 29 -4.27 -2.74 -6.89
N LEU A 30 -5.14 -3.32 -7.74
CA LEU A 30 -5.63 -4.70 -7.56
C LEU A 30 -4.52 -5.74 -7.62
N ARG A 31 -3.38 -5.43 -8.27
CA ARG A 31 -2.19 -6.30 -8.33
C ARG A 31 -1.56 -6.59 -6.96
N TYR A 32 -1.85 -5.79 -5.95
CA TYR A 32 -1.31 -5.96 -4.60
C TYR A 32 -2.18 -6.85 -3.71
N ILE A 33 -3.34 -7.30 -4.20
CA ILE A 33 -4.24 -8.20 -3.50
C ILE A 33 -3.87 -9.64 -3.86
N THR A 34 -3.64 -10.46 -2.85
CA THR A 34 -3.65 -11.93 -3.00
C THR A 34 -5.09 -12.41 -2.88
N TRP A 35 -5.53 -13.16 -3.88
CA TRP A 35 -6.89 -13.70 -3.99
C TRP A 35 -6.90 -15.17 -3.62
N ASP A 36 -8.00 -15.62 -3.01
CA ASP A 36 -8.26 -17.05 -2.78
C ASP A 36 -8.57 -17.75 -4.11
N GLU A 37 -7.94 -18.89 -4.36
CA GLU A 37 -8.11 -19.62 -5.63
C GLU A 37 -9.46 -20.36 -5.72
N VAL A 38 -10.14 -20.60 -4.60
CA VAL A 38 -11.38 -21.38 -4.54
C VAL A 38 -12.60 -20.49 -4.71
N ASP A 39 -12.69 -19.40 -3.94
CA ASP A 39 -13.87 -18.52 -3.93
C ASP A 39 -13.64 -17.12 -4.52
N GLY A 40 -12.39 -16.76 -4.83
CA GLY A 40 -12.03 -15.47 -5.41
C GLY A 40 -12.09 -14.31 -4.42
N SER A 41 -12.15 -14.58 -3.11
CA SER A 41 -12.17 -13.54 -2.08
C SER A 41 -10.78 -12.96 -1.83
N PRO A 42 -10.67 -11.67 -1.44
CA PRO A 42 -9.38 -11.08 -1.10
C PRO A 42 -8.87 -11.65 0.24
N MET A 43 -7.68 -12.24 0.22
CA MET A 43 -7.07 -12.83 1.42
C MET A 43 -6.06 -11.91 2.10
N ARG A 44 -5.35 -11.11 1.31
CA ARG A 44 -4.23 -10.29 1.79
C ARG A 44 -4.00 -9.10 0.87
N LEU A 45 -3.64 -7.97 1.44
CA LEU A 45 -3.22 -6.77 0.71
C LEU A 45 -1.77 -6.44 1.05
N THR A 46 -0.90 -6.32 0.04
CA THR A 46 0.49 -5.86 0.22
C THR A 46 0.56 -4.34 0.24
N LEU A 47 1.21 -3.77 1.25
CA LEU A 47 1.29 -2.32 1.45
C LEU A 47 2.53 -1.73 0.76
N GLN A 48 2.33 -1.08 -0.38
CA GLN A 48 3.39 -0.58 -1.25
C GLN A 48 4.19 0.62 -0.69
N GLN A 49 3.69 1.27 0.35
CA GLN A 49 4.45 2.33 1.01
C GLN A 49 5.70 1.81 1.74
N TYR A 50 5.80 0.50 1.99
CA TYR A 50 6.98 -0.11 2.59
C TYR A 50 7.88 -0.70 1.50
N PRO A 51 9.22 -0.49 1.58
CA PRO A 51 10.16 -1.05 0.62
C PRO A 51 10.25 -2.58 0.75
N ASP A 52 10.78 -3.25 -0.28
CA ASP A 52 10.88 -4.71 -0.35
C ASP A 52 11.60 -5.35 0.86
N VAL A 53 12.54 -4.64 1.48
CA VAL A 53 13.22 -5.10 2.70
C VAL A 53 12.25 -5.31 3.86
N ALA A 54 11.16 -4.54 3.92
CA ALA A 54 10.11 -4.61 4.94
C ALA A 54 8.77 -4.93 4.30
N LEU A 55 8.57 -6.19 3.89
CA LEU A 55 7.30 -6.62 3.32
C LEU A 55 6.18 -6.58 4.39
N VAL A 56 5.30 -5.58 4.27
CA VAL A 56 4.16 -5.37 5.16
C VAL A 56 2.86 -5.67 4.43
N VAL A 57 1.96 -6.37 5.12
CA VAL A 57 0.66 -6.78 4.58
C VAL A 57 -0.47 -6.51 5.55
N ILE A 58 -1.68 -6.38 5.03
CA ILE A 58 -2.92 -6.55 5.79
C ILE A 58 -3.42 -7.96 5.51
N ASP A 59 -3.53 -8.79 6.56
CA ASP A 59 -4.01 -10.17 6.49
C ASP A 59 -4.98 -10.40 7.66
N PRO A 60 -6.29 -10.61 7.43
CA PRO A 60 -7.28 -10.74 8.51
C PRO A 60 -7.00 -11.86 9.52
N ARG A 61 -6.14 -12.83 9.18
CA ARG A 61 -5.74 -13.93 10.05
C ARG A 61 -4.73 -13.50 11.13
N PHE A 62 -4.09 -12.34 10.97
CA PHE A 62 -3.07 -11.82 11.87
C PHE A 62 -3.39 -10.40 12.32
N GLY A 63 -3.06 -10.09 13.57
CA GLY A 63 -3.19 -8.73 14.12
C GLY A 63 -4.58 -8.10 13.97
N TRP A 64 -5.64 -8.90 13.85
CA TRP A 64 -7.02 -8.44 13.58
C TRP A 64 -7.14 -7.55 12.34
N GLY A 65 -6.34 -7.82 11.30
CA GLY A 65 -6.32 -7.03 10.07
C GLY A 65 -5.50 -5.73 10.17
N ALA A 66 -4.74 -5.51 11.25
CA ALA A 66 -3.73 -4.47 11.29
C ALA A 66 -2.57 -4.79 10.33
N PRO A 67 -1.80 -3.79 9.88
CA PRO A 67 -0.56 -4.01 9.12
C PRO A 67 0.44 -4.86 9.92
N VAL A 68 0.90 -5.95 9.32
CA VAL A 68 1.89 -6.87 9.89
C VAL A 68 3.06 -7.10 8.95
N ILE A 69 4.23 -7.39 9.53
CA ILE A 69 5.45 -7.76 8.80
C ILE A 69 5.34 -9.24 8.44
N THR A 70 5.52 -9.61 7.18
CA THR A 70 5.26 -10.99 6.72
C THR A 70 6.17 -12.04 7.35
N THR A 71 7.37 -11.66 7.77
CA THR A 71 8.39 -12.59 8.30
C THR A 71 7.96 -13.22 9.63
N ASN A 72 7.27 -12.46 10.49
CA ASN A 72 6.94 -12.88 11.86
C ASN A 72 5.51 -12.49 12.31
N ASN A 73 4.73 -11.84 11.45
CA ASN A 73 3.39 -11.32 11.71
C ASN A 73 3.31 -10.30 12.87
N VAL A 74 4.44 -9.69 13.24
CA VAL A 74 4.45 -8.59 14.21
C VAL A 74 3.74 -7.39 13.61
N GLN A 75 2.87 -6.76 14.40
CA GLN A 75 2.18 -5.55 13.98
C GLN A 75 3.17 -4.39 13.85
N VAL A 76 3.04 -3.62 12.77
CA VAL A 76 3.82 -2.40 12.56
C VAL A 76 3.71 -1.45 13.75
N ASP A 77 2.52 -1.31 14.33
CA ASP A 77 2.26 -0.45 15.48
C ASP A 77 3.13 -0.81 16.71
N MET A 78 3.42 -2.10 16.92
CA MET A 78 4.26 -2.54 18.04
C MET A 78 5.72 -2.10 17.85
N VAL A 79 6.27 -2.27 16.64
CA VAL A 79 7.61 -1.80 16.27
C VAL A 79 7.72 -0.28 16.45
N VAL A 80 6.75 0.45 15.90
CA VAL A 80 6.72 1.92 15.96
C VAL A 80 6.56 2.43 17.40
N ARG A 81 5.73 1.78 18.23
CA ARG A 81 5.56 2.16 19.64
C ARG A 81 6.85 1.99 20.43
N LEU A 82 7.54 0.88 20.26
CA LEU A 82 8.79 0.62 20.98
C LEU A 82 9.87 1.63 20.58
N TRP A 83 10.02 1.90 19.28
CA TRP A 83 10.93 2.93 18.79
C TRP A 83 10.57 4.33 19.34
N ARG A 84 9.28 4.70 19.31
CA ARG A 84 8.81 5.98 19.87
C ARG A 84 8.96 6.08 21.39
N ALA A 85 9.11 4.96 22.09
CA ALA A 85 9.45 4.95 23.52
C ALA A 85 10.91 5.33 23.79
N GLY A 86 11.73 5.49 22.73
CA GLY A 86 13.13 5.89 22.81
C GLY A 86 14.12 4.75 22.59
N GLU A 87 13.66 3.54 22.28
CA GLU A 87 14.54 2.42 22.01
C GLU A 87 15.30 2.58 20.68
N SER A 88 16.52 2.05 20.66
CA SER A 88 17.32 2.01 19.44
C SER A 88 16.73 1.04 18.41
N LEU A 89 17.00 1.26 17.11
CA LEU A 89 16.56 0.36 16.05
C LEU A 89 17.10 -1.07 16.22
N ASP A 90 18.30 -1.21 16.76
CA ASP A 90 18.90 -2.51 17.07
C ASP A 90 18.12 -3.25 18.16
N ALA A 91 17.76 -2.55 19.25
CA ALA A 91 16.96 -3.12 20.33
C ALA A 91 15.54 -3.50 19.86
N VAL A 92 14.92 -2.65 19.04
CA VAL A 92 13.60 -2.94 18.43
C VAL A 92 13.68 -4.16 17.51
N ALA A 93 14.74 -4.27 16.72
CA ALA A 93 14.94 -5.39 15.82
C ALA A 93 15.14 -6.69 16.60
N GLU A 94 15.96 -6.66 17.65
CA GLU A 94 16.18 -7.81 18.54
C GLU A 94 14.88 -8.28 19.21
N GLU A 95 14.11 -7.36 19.81
CA GLU A 95 12.85 -7.67 20.50
C GLU A 95 11.85 -8.43 19.62
N TYR A 96 11.75 -8.04 18.34
CA TYR A 96 10.80 -8.64 17.41
C TYR A 96 11.42 -9.68 16.46
N GLY A 97 12.70 -10.01 16.61
CA GLY A 97 13.39 -10.95 15.71
C GLY A 97 13.44 -10.47 14.26
N LEU A 98 13.63 -9.17 14.06
CA LEU A 98 13.80 -8.53 12.75
C LEU A 98 15.28 -8.28 12.48
N ILE A 99 15.62 -8.06 11.20
CA ILE A 99 16.89 -7.40 10.88
C ILE A 99 16.73 -5.89 11.09
N ARG A 100 17.83 -5.22 11.46
CA ARG A 100 17.86 -3.77 11.70
C ARG A 100 17.23 -2.96 10.56
N ASP A 101 17.52 -3.34 9.31
CA ASP A 101 17.03 -2.65 8.11
C ASP A 101 15.50 -2.71 7.97
N VAL A 102 14.86 -3.79 8.45
CA VAL A 102 13.39 -3.89 8.47
C VAL A 102 12.82 -2.91 9.50
N ALA A 103 13.39 -2.88 10.71
CA ALA A 103 12.94 -1.97 11.77
C ALA A 103 13.12 -0.50 11.34
N GLU A 104 14.25 -0.18 10.71
CA GLU A 104 14.52 1.14 10.14
C GLU A 104 13.49 1.51 9.07
N ALA A 105 13.27 0.65 8.08
CA ALA A 105 12.32 0.90 7.00
C ALA A 105 10.89 1.17 7.51
N ILE A 106 10.45 0.43 8.53
CA ILE A 106 9.15 0.64 9.15
C ILE A 106 9.08 1.98 9.88
N CYS A 107 10.10 2.30 10.67
CA CYS A 107 10.11 3.53 11.47
C CYS A 107 10.26 4.79 10.60
N CYS A 108 10.98 4.72 9.47
CA CYS A 108 11.10 5.84 8.53
C CYS A 108 9.76 6.27 7.92
N ILE A 109 8.83 5.33 7.66
CA ILE A 109 7.49 5.65 7.15
C ILE A 109 6.59 6.25 8.25
N ALA A 110 6.86 5.93 9.51
CA ALA A 110 6.08 6.37 10.66
C ALA A 110 6.62 7.65 11.34
N ALA A 111 7.76 8.17 10.90
CA ALA A 111 8.39 9.40 11.38
C ALA A 111 7.68 10.64 10.84
#